data_AF-A0A928BX70-F1
#
_entry.id   AF-A0A928BX70-F1
#
_cell.length_a   1.000
_cell.length_b   1.000
_cell.length_c   1.000
_cell.angle_alpha   90.00
_cell.angle_beta   90.00
_cell.angle_gamma   90.00
#
_symmetry.space_group_name_H-M   'P 1'
#
loop_
_entity.id
_entity.type
_entity.pdbx_description
1 polymer ?
#
loop_
_entity_poly.entity_id
_entity_poly.type
_entity_poly.pdbx_seq_one_letter_code
_entity_poly.pdbx_strand_id
1 'polypeptide(L)'
;MYKEVKNFEELKSLVLEDKESIGLGVDMRNRYPIRFVLFDNFRDCSLFVDFVQEEIGATVQSVDKWIDPNYPDLMITHTELAQRIKDHIKKMNGADCVIAPFSELARFYENDVNKTFDALLKTIKAIEASPKAIGKHQRVFVPIVGLEGKMESFSKDTQSTIWRLKSEEKDLTYRLIITDKETYDVQGLSNHYTVVNSMQEWLNIWKDVNKQVTPNIICTSHSLFANAIFAQPDNAFSFVVCNDAYDFLTKGLQLQFGGIEKRVTDNNNWKILANEIDITHGFKFSKYVHSYFSVNSIENYVSFIKLWFDYPDQYHRWLLTRYYKQHKDETDLICRILDNITSLTGNDLIEQITNYLWKNRTNEGK
;
A
#
# COMPACT_ATOMS: atom_id res chain seq x y z
N MET A 1 -4.63 30.40 8.79
CA MET A 1 -3.50 30.43 9.73
C MET A 1 -3.12 29.00 10.14
N TYR A 2 -1.84 28.64 9.99
CA TYR A 2 -1.26 27.39 10.46
C TYR A 2 -0.88 27.48 11.95
N LYS A 3 -1.22 26.45 12.74
CA LYS A 3 -0.75 26.30 14.12
C LYS A 3 -0.32 24.86 14.38
N GLU A 4 0.78 24.69 15.10
CA GLU A 4 1.27 23.40 15.57
C GLU A 4 1.07 23.31 17.09
N VAL A 5 0.59 22.16 17.56
CA VAL A 5 0.36 21.86 18.98
C VAL A 5 1.05 20.56 19.35
N LYS A 6 1.41 20.43 20.64
CA LYS A 6 2.23 19.32 21.13
C LYS A 6 1.43 18.20 21.79
N ASN A 7 0.20 18.49 22.17
CA ASN A 7 -0.67 17.53 22.84
C ASN A 7 -2.12 17.72 22.41
N PHE A 8 -2.92 16.69 22.68
CA PHE A 8 -4.31 16.64 22.25
C PHE A 8 -5.19 17.69 22.95
N GLU A 9 -4.90 18.06 24.20
CA GLU A 9 -5.67 19.07 24.95
C GLU A 9 -5.51 20.48 24.37
N GLU A 10 -4.31 20.83 23.90
CA GLU A 10 -4.08 22.05 23.14
C GLU A 10 -4.91 22.07 21.84
N LEU A 11 -5.01 20.92 21.14
CA LEU A 11 -5.84 20.80 19.94
C LEU A 11 -7.33 21.00 20.25
N LYS A 12 -7.84 20.37 21.32
CA LYS A 12 -9.23 20.55 21.79
C LYS A 12 -9.52 22.01 22.08
N SER A 13 -8.62 22.67 22.81
CA SER A 13 -8.75 24.08 23.17
C SER A 13 -8.84 24.96 21.92
N LEU A 14 -8.00 24.72 20.90
CA LEU A 14 -8.07 25.45 19.62
C LEU A 14 -9.41 25.27 18.90
N VAL A 15 -9.97 24.06 18.92
CA VAL A 15 -11.26 23.76 18.29
C VAL A 15 -12.39 24.53 18.99
N LEU A 16 -12.42 24.49 20.32
CA LEU A 16 -13.42 25.17 21.14
C LEU A 16 -13.31 26.70 20.98
N GLU A 17 -12.09 27.25 21.07
CA GLU A 17 -11.85 28.68 20.86
C GLU A 17 -12.29 29.16 19.47
N ASP A 18 -12.03 28.37 18.42
CA ASP A 18 -12.46 28.73 17.06
C ASP A 18 -13.98 28.67 16.90
N LYS A 19 -14.64 27.72 17.59
CA LYS A 19 -16.09 27.56 17.57
C LYS A 19 -16.81 28.67 18.32
N GLU A 20 -16.30 29.04 19.50
CA GLU A 20 -16.88 30.05 20.39
C GLU A 20 -16.40 31.47 20.09
N SER A 21 -15.54 31.64 19.08
CA SER A 21 -14.95 32.94 18.77
C SER A 21 -15.99 34.04 18.50
N ILE A 22 -15.81 35.16 19.20
CA ILE A 22 -16.57 36.41 19.05
C ILE A 22 -15.64 37.57 18.66
N GLY A 23 -16.17 38.56 17.93
CA GLY A 23 -15.44 39.79 17.58
C GLY A 23 -14.68 39.76 16.26
N LEU A 24 -13.50 40.38 16.22
CA LEU A 24 -12.73 40.64 14.99
C LEU A 24 -12.36 39.34 14.25
N GLY A 25 -12.59 39.32 12.93
CA GLY A 25 -12.25 38.19 12.06
C GLY A 25 -13.18 36.98 12.14
N VAL A 26 -14.24 37.02 12.94
CA VAL A 26 -15.25 35.94 13.03
C VAL A 26 -16.03 35.81 11.72
N ASP A 27 -16.37 36.94 11.06
CA ASP A 27 -17.09 36.91 9.79
C ASP A 27 -16.36 36.10 8.72
N MET A 28 -15.05 36.28 8.59
CA MET A 28 -14.23 35.52 7.65
C MET A 28 -14.15 34.04 8.04
N ARG A 29 -13.96 33.74 9.33
CA ARG A 29 -13.89 32.35 9.84
C ARG A 29 -15.20 31.59 9.71
N ASN A 30 -16.33 32.28 9.82
CA ASN A 30 -17.66 31.71 9.64
C ASN A 30 -18.03 31.61 8.17
N ARG A 31 -17.55 32.53 7.32
CA ARG A 31 -17.72 32.45 5.87
C ARG A 31 -17.01 31.24 5.27
N TYR A 32 -15.80 30.92 5.73
CA TYR A 32 -15.02 29.75 5.27
C TYR A 32 -14.95 28.68 6.36
N PRO A 33 -15.85 27.69 6.39
CA PRO A 33 -16.04 26.80 7.53
C PRO A 33 -15.02 25.66 7.63
N ILE A 34 -14.21 25.40 6.60
CA ILE A 34 -13.29 24.26 6.56
C ILE A 34 -12.08 24.49 7.49
N ARG A 35 -11.73 23.45 8.25
CA ARG A 35 -10.54 23.35 9.10
C ARG A 35 -9.79 22.08 8.71
N PHE A 36 -8.55 22.22 8.26
CA PHE A 36 -7.68 21.07 8.03
C PHE A 36 -6.97 20.73 9.33
N VAL A 37 -7.00 19.44 9.71
CA VAL A 37 -6.38 18.98 10.95
C VAL A 37 -5.40 17.87 10.61
N LEU A 38 -4.11 18.15 10.75
CA LEU A 38 -3.01 17.26 10.37
C LEU A 38 -2.62 16.39 11.55
N PHE A 39 -2.47 15.09 11.28
CA PHE A 39 -2.04 14.08 12.25
C PHE A 39 -0.87 13.29 11.69
N ASP A 40 0.07 12.93 12.56
CA ASP A 40 1.18 12.05 12.18
C ASP A 40 0.76 10.57 12.20
N ASN A 41 -0.29 10.19 12.92
CA ASN A 41 -0.78 8.80 13.04
C ASN A 41 -2.33 8.72 13.08
N PHE A 42 -2.87 7.51 12.85
CA PHE A 42 -4.31 7.25 12.82
C PHE A 42 -4.98 7.23 14.19
N ARG A 43 -4.23 6.90 15.26
CA ARG A 43 -4.76 6.87 16.63
C ARG A 43 -5.21 8.25 17.06
N ASP A 44 -4.37 9.26 16.86
CA ASP A 44 -4.68 10.66 17.17
C ASP A 44 -5.82 11.19 16.29
N CYS A 45 -5.88 10.77 15.02
CA CYS A 45 -7.00 11.08 14.14
C CYS A 45 -8.32 10.48 14.65
N SER A 46 -8.32 9.23 15.12
CA SER A 46 -9.51 8.58 15.68
C SER A 46 -9.99 9.31 16.92
N LEU A 47 -9.07 9.61 17.85
CA LEU A 47 -9.38 10.39 19.06
C LEU A 47 -9.98 11.76 18.72
N PHE A 48 -9.47 12.42 17.68
CA PHE A 48 -10.02 13.69 17.22
C PHE A 48 -11.43 13.55 16.66
N VAL A 49 -11.69 12.51 15.84
CA VAL A 49 -13.02 12.24 15.28
C VAL A 49 -14.02 11.98 16.41
N ASP A 50 -13.67 11.16 17.40
CA ASP A 50 -14.51 10.89 18.57
C ASP A 50 -14.80 12.19 19.35
N PHE A 51 -13.77 12.99 19.63
CA PHE A 51 -13.89 14.29 20.29
C PHE A 51 -14.88 15.23 19.58
N VAL A 52 -14.73 15.44 18.26
CA VAL A 52 -15.63 16.37 17.55
C VAL A 52 -17.06 15.84 17.44
N GLN A 53 -17.25 14.52 17.45
CA GLN A 53 -18.58 13.93 17.50
C GLN A 53 -19.25 14.14 18.86
N GLU A 54 -18.53 13.85 19.94
CA GLU A 54 -19.09 13.82 21.30
C GLU A 54 -19.22 15.22 21.91
N GLU A 55 -18.17 16.05 21.80
CA GLU A 55 -18.11 17.35 22.48
C GLU A 55 -18.62 18.50 21.59
N ILE A 56 -18.38 18.44 20.27
CA ILE A 56 -18.84 19.50 19.33
C ILE A 56 -20.21 19.15 18.71
N GLY A 57 -20.62 17.87 18.74
CA GLY A 57 -21.84 17.40 18.09
C GLY A 57 -21.72 17.33 16.56
N ALA A 58 -20.50 17.21 16.03
CA ALA A 58 -20.25 17.12 14.60
C ALA A 58 -20.70 15.76 14.06
N THR A 59 -21.30 15.77 12.87
CA THR A 59 -21.68 14.53 12.17
C THR A 59 -20.53 13.97 11.34
N VAL A 60 -20.34 12.66 11.33
CA VAL A 60 -19.33 12.02 10.46
C VAL A 60 -19.89 11.81 9.07
N GLN A 61 -19.28 12.48 8.10
CA GLN A 61 -19.47 12.21 6.69
C GLN A 61 -18.33 11.37 6.18
N SER A 62 -18.65 10.14 5.79
CA SER A 62 -17.62 9.25 5.28
C SER A 62 -17.45 9.31 3.77
N VAL A 63 -16.19 9.24 3.32
CA VAL A 63 -15.81 9.40 1.91
C VAL A 63 -16.22 8.19 1.07
N ASP A 64 -16.26 6.99 1.64
CA ASP A 64 -16.75 5.78 0.98
C ASP A 64 -18.19 5.92 0.46
N LYS A 65 -19.03 6.69 1.17
CA LYS A 65 -20.44 6.94 0.82
C LYS A 65 -20.57 7.74 -0.48
N TRP A 66 -19.47 8.31 -0.98
CA TRP A 66 -19.41 9.00 -2.27
C TRP A 66 -18.87 8.12 -3.39
N ILE A 67 -18.34 6.94 -3.09
CA ILE A 67 -17.95 5.95 -4.09
C ILE A 67 -19.22 5.33 -4.68
N ASP A 68 -19.26 5.13 -6.00
CA ASP A 68 -20.38 4.46 -6.67
C ASP A 68 -20.42 2.97 -6.27
N PRO A 69 -21.51 2.48 -5.66
CA PRO A 69 -21.63 1.07 -5.29
C PRO A 69 -21.55 0.11 -6.48
N ASN A 70 -21.87 0.56 -7.70
CA ASN A 70 -21.74 -0.26 -8.92
C ASN A 70 -20.29 -0.33 -9.43
N TYR A 71 -19.45 0.62 -9.01
CA TYR A 71 -18.05 0.72 -9.38
C TYR A 71 -17.19 0.95 -8.12
N PRO A 72 -17.17 -0.01 -7.18
CA PRO A 72 -16.58 0.16 -5.85
C PRO A 72 -15.06 0.35 -5.86
N ASP A 73 -14.41 -0.01 -6.97
CA ASP A 73 -12.97 0.20 -7.17
C ASP A 73 -12.65 1.50 -7.92
N LEU A 74 -13.63 2.22 -8.48
CA LEU A 74 -13.36 3.44 -9.21
C LEU A 74 -13.06 4.59 -8.24
N MET A 75 -11.85 5.15 -8.37
CA MET A 75 -11.45 6.31 -7.58
C MET A 75 -12.20 7.56 -8.07
N ILE A 76 -12.90 8.25 -7.17
CA ILE A 76 -13.54 9.53 -7.50
C ILE A 76 -12.49 10.58 -7.86
N THR A 77 -12.79 11.44 -8.82
CA THR A 77 -11.86 12.49 -9.24
C THR A 77 -11.77 13.60 -8.19
N HIS A 78 -10.66 14.35 -8.19
CA HIS A 78 -10.49 15.49 -7.28
C HIS A 78 -11.60 16.56 -7.45
N THR A 79 -12.07 16.78 -8.69
CA THR A 79 -13.17 17.71 -8.98
C THR A 79 -14.50 17.19 -8.44
N GLU A 80 -14.78 15.91 -8.64
CA GLU A 80 -16.00 15.28 -8.09
C GLU A 80 -15.98 15.31 -6.56
N LEU A 81 -14.88 14.93 -5.92
CA LEU A 81 -14.73 14.98 -4.47
C LEU A 81 -14.99 16.39 -3.92
N ALA A 82 -14.39 17.42 -4.55
CA ALA A 82 -14.63 18.81 -4.15
C ALA A 82 -16.11 19.20 -4.25
N GLN A 83 -16.79 18.76 -5.30
CA GLN A 83 -18.22 19.01 -5.51
C GLN A 83 -19.08 18.26 -4.46
N ARG A 84 -18.78 16.99 -4.16
CA ARG A 84 -19.45 16.20 -3.11
C ARG A 84 -19.30 16.86 -1.73
N ILE A 85 -18.11 17.34 -1.40
CA ILE A 85 -17.84 18.10 -0.17
C ILE A 85 -18.70 19.37 -0.14
N LYS A 86 -18.69 20.17 -1.21
CA LYS A 86 -19.47 21.40 -1.32
C LYS A 86 -20.96 21.17 -1.13
N ASP A 87 -21.52 20.18 -1.81
CA ASP A 87 -22.95 19.86 -1.74
C ASP A 87 -23.34 19.33 -0.36
N HIS A 88 -22.47 18.52 0.26
CA HIS A 88 -22.67 18.06 1.62
C HIS A 88 -22.70 19.22 2.63
N ILE A 89 -21.69 20.13 2.60
CA ILE A 89 -21.62 21.29 3.51
C ILE A 89 -22.88 22.16 3.39
N LYS A 90 -23.33 22.42 2.15
CA LYS A 90 -24.57 23.16 1.88
C LYS A 90 -25.80 22.45 2.44
N LYS A 91 -25.90 21.13 2.28
CA LYS A 91 -27.01 20.31 2.79
C LYS A 91 -27.09 20.34 4.32
N MET A 92 -25.96 20.31 5.01
CA MET A 92 -25.91 20.38 6.48
C MET A 92 -26.39 21.74 7.03
N ASN A 93 -26.30 22.80 6.22
CA ASN A 93 -26.91 24.11 6.44
C ASN A 93 -26.76 24.66 7.88
N GLY A 94 -25.53 24.61 8.39
CA GLY A 94 -25.14 25.14 9.69
C GLY A 94 -24.87 24.10 10.78
N ALA A 95 -25.02 22.81 10.49
CA ALA A 95 -24.53 21.74 11.37
C ALA A 95 -23.05 21.42 11.10
N ASP A 96 -22.31 21.13 12.16
CA ASP A 96 -20.90 20.79 12.08
C ASP A 96 -20.72 19.36 11.53
N CYS A 97 -19.61 19.13 10.82
CA CYS A 97 -19.28 17.79 10.35
C CYS A 97 -17.78 17.54 10.30
N VAL A 98 -17.43 16.25 10.25
CA VAL A 98 -16.07 15.76 10.03
C VAL A 98 -16.07 14.85 8.81
N ILE A 99 -15.13 15.05 7.89
CA ILE A 99 -15.04 14.31 6.63
C ILE A 99 -13.87 13.33 6.71
N ALA A 100 -14.14 12.04 6.92
CA ALA A 100 -13.12 11.03 7.15
C ALA A 100 -13.47 9.65 6.54
N PRO A 101 -12.50 8.85 6.05
CA PRO A 101 -11.07 9.16 5.94
C PRO A 101 -10.75 9.92 4.64
N PHE A 102 -10.42 11.21 4.73
CA PHE A 102 -10.12 12.03 3.55
C PHE A 102 -8.71 11.76 2.97
N SER A 103 -7.70 11.65 3.84
CA SER A 103 -6.31 11.41 3.43
C SER A 103 -6.14 10.11 2.63
N GLU A 104 -6.91 9.08 2.92
CA GLU A 104 -6.74 7.76 2.34
C GLU A 104 -7.19 7.66 0.88
N LEU A 105 -8.04 8.60 0.45
CA LEU A 105 -8.30 8.85 -0.96
C LEU A 105 -7.30 9.89 -1.51
N ALA A 106 -7.16 11.02 -0.82
CA ALA A 106 -6.41 12.16 -1.33
C ALA A 106 -4.91 11.88 -1.55
N ARG A 107 -4.36 10.92 -0.80
CA ARG A 107 -2.98 10.43 -0.93
C ARG A 107 -2.63 10.01 -2.36
N PHE A 108 -3.56 9.39 -3.07
CA PHE A 108 -3.36 8.86 -4.41
C PHE A 108 -3.61 9.89 -5.52
N TYR A 109 -3.98 11.13 -5.18
CA TYR A 109 -3.99 12.21 -6.15
C TYR A 109 -2.56 12.70 -6.45
N GLU A 110 -2.30 12.89 -7.75
CA GLU A 110 -1.06 13.43 -8.28
C GLU A 110 -0.80 14.84 -7.72
N ASN A 111 0.43 15.09 -7.25
CA ASN A 111 0.85 16.43 -6.83
C ASN A 111 2.11 16.98 -7.51
N ASP A 112 2.60 16.32 -8.56
CA ASP A 112 3.83 16.72 -9.24
C ASP A 112 3.57 17.62 -10.47
N VAL A 113 2.95 17.08 -11.53
CA VAL A 113 2.77 17.81 -12.80
C VAL A 113 1.43 18.54 -12.79
N ASN A 114 0.33 17.80 -12.63
CA ASN A 114 -1.02 18.36 -12.71
C ASN A 114 -1.51 18.98 -11.39
N LYS A 115 -0.80 18.74 -10.28
CA LYS A 115 -1.11 19.30 -8.94
C LYS A 115 -2.57 19.13 -8.53
N THR A 116 -3.14 17.95 -8.80
CA THR A 116 -4.56 17.66 -8.55
C THR A 116 -4.93 17.68 -7.07
N PHE A 117 -3.99 17.29 -6.19
CA PHE A 117 -4.15 17.44 -4.74
C PHE A 117 -4.22 18.93 -4.34
N ASP A 118 -3.28 19.76 -4.80
CA ASP A 118 -3.33 21.20 -4.55
C ASP A 118 -4.61 21.84 -5.10
N ALA A 119 -5.07 21.41 -6.28
CA ALA A 119 -6.30 21.89 -6.90
C ALA A 119 -7.52 21.56 -6.01
N LEU A 120 -7.63 20.33 -5.52
CA LEU A 120 -8.67 19.91 -4.58
C LEU A 120 -8.70 20.83 -3.35
N LEU A 121 -7.55 21.03 -2.69
CA LEU A 121 -7.46 21.84 -1.48
C LEU A 121 -7.82 23.31 -1.75
N LYS A 122 -7.33 23.88 -2.85
CA LYS A 122 -7.68 25.25 -3.28
C LYS A 122 -9.18 25.41 -3.52
N THR A 123 -9.83 24.41 -4.09
CA THR A 123 -11.28 24.45 -4.33
C THR A 123 -12.05 24.33 -3.04
N ILE A 124 -11.73 23.36 -2.17
CA ILE A 124 -12.55 23.12 -0.98
C ILE A 124 -12.36 24.21 0.08
N LYS A 125 -11.14 24.75 0.27
CA LYS A 125 -10.90 25.83 1.23
C LYS A 125 -11.73 27.09 0.91
N ALA A 126 -12.04 27.30 -0.36
CA ALA A 126 -12.80 28.44 -0.85
C ALA A 126 -14.32 28.23 -0.80
N ILE A 127 -14.80 27.09 -0.27
CA ILE A 127 -16.23 26.85 -0.07
C ILE A 127 -16.76 27.84 0.96
N GLU A 128 -17.75 28.63 0.56
CA GLU A 128 -18.41 29.57 1.45
C GLU A 128 -19.65 28.94 2.10
N ALA A 129 -19.82 29.22 3.39
CA ALA A 129 -21.00 28.87 4.16
C ALA A 129 -22.23 29.67 3.71
N SER A 130 -23.42 29.09 3.86
CA SER A 130 -24.68 29.83 3.67
C SER A 130 -24.86 30.90 4.75
N PRO A 131 -25.67 31.95 4.54
CA PRO A 131 -25.95 32.96 5.57
C PRO A 131 -26.44 32.36 6.90
N LYS A 132 -27.26 31.30 6.82
CA LYS A 132 -27.73 30.56 7.99
C LYS A 132 -26.59 29.82 8.69
N ALA A 133 -25.68 29.20 7.93
CA ALA A 133 -24.53 28.49 8.47
C ALA A 133 -23.51 29.44 9.12
N ILE A 134 -23.35 30.66 8.57
CA ILE A 134 -22.54 31.72 9.17
C ILE A 134 -23.06 32.06 10.56
N GLY A 135 -24.38 32.29 10.70
CA GLY A 135 -25.01 32.59 12.00
C GLY A 135 -24.96 31.43 13.01
N LYS A 136 -24.70 30.20 12.56
CA LYS A 136 -24.53 29.01 13.40
C LYS A 136 -23.07 28.63 13.66
N HIS A 137 -22.13 29.45 13.19
CA HIS A 137 -20.69 29.20 13.32
C HIS A 137 -20.29 27.81 12.80
N GLN A 138 -20.83 27.37 11.65
CA GLN A 138 -20.56 26.04 11.11
C GLN A 138 -19.06 25.78 10.96
N ARG A 139 -18.62 24.57 11.33
CA ARG A 139 -17.26 24.06 11.13
C ARG A 139 -17.29 22.71 10.42
N VAL A 140 -16.34 22.55 9.51
CA VAL A 140 -16.16 21.32 8.74
C VAL A 140 -14.72 20.88 8.94
N PHE A 141 -14.53 19.84 9.73
CA PHE A 141 -13.20 19.31 10.01
C PHE A 141 -12.81 18.30 8.93
N VAL A 142 -11.61 18.46 8.37
CA VAL A 142 -11.02 17.54 7.40
C VAL A 142 -9.72 17.01 8.00
N PRO A 143 -9.77 15.86 8.69
CA PRO A 143 -8.58 15.18 9.19
C PRO A 143 -7.70 14.69 8.02
N ILE A 144 -6.39 14.90 8.15
CA ILE A 144 -5.38 14.50 7.17
C ILE A 144 -4.26 13.78 7.91
N VAL A 145 -4.10 12.49 7.66
CA VAL A 145 -3.08 11.66 8.31
C VAL A 145 -1.88 11.48 7.37
N GLY A 146 -0.67 11.72 7.86
CA GLY A 146 0.59 11.44 7.17
C GLY A 146 0.93 12.34 5.97
N LEU A 147 0.02 13.20 5.50
CA LEU A 147 0.28 14.03 4.30
C LEU A 147 0.86 15.42 4.62
N GLU A 148 1.66 15.59 5.67
CA GLU A 148 2.18 16.92 6.03
C GLU A 148 3.04 17.53 4.92
N GLY A 149 3.84 16.69 4.26
CA GLY A 149 4.68 17.11 3.13
C GLY A 149 3.85 17.67 1.97
N LYS A 150 2.71 17.04 1.64
CA LYS A 150 1.78 17.56 0.61
C LYS A 150 1.07 18.84 1.06
N MET A 151 0.94 19.07 2.37
CA MET A 151 0.29 20.26 2.95
C MET A 151 1.23 21.45 3.13
N GLU A 152 2.55 21.28 2.95
CA GLU A 152 3.56 22.32 3.22
C GLU A 152 3.29 23.61 2.43
N SER A 153 2.86 23.48 1.17
CA SER A 153 2.53 24.62 0.30
C SER A 153 1.38 25.48 0.84
N PHE A 154 0.53 24.91 1.69
CA PHE A 154 -0.60 25.60 2.34
C PHE A 154 -0.29 26.11 3.74
N SER A 155 0.86 25.76 4.33
CA SER A 155 1.26 26.23 5.67
C SER A 155 1.36 27.76 5.77
N LYS A 156 1.78 28.41 4.67
CA LYS A 156 1.91 29.87 4.54
C LYS A 156 0.62 30.54 4.06
N ASP A 157 -0.43 29.77 3.78
CA ASP A 157 -1.69 30.29 3.29
C ASP A 157 -2.47 30.97 4.43
N THR A 158 -2.64 32.29 4.31
CA THR A 158 -3.37 33.09 5.29
C THR A 158 -4.87 32.82 5.25
N GLN A 159 -5.39 32.25 4.16
CA GLN A 159 -6.82 31.98 3.95
C GLN A 159 -7.25 30.57 4.37
N SER A 160 -6.30 29.67 4.67
CA SER A 160 -6.59 28.30 5.14
C SER A 160 -6.36 28.18 6.64
N THR A 161 -7.29 27.61 7.39
CA THR A 161 -7.05 27.27 8.81
C THR A 161 -6.56 25.83 8.90
N ILE A 162 -5.34 25.67 9.40
CA ILE A 162 -4.64 24.39 9.48
C ILE A 162 -4.11 24.23 10.89
N TRP A 163 -4.45 23.13 11.54
CA TRP A 163 -3.90 22.74 12.83
C TRP A 163 -3.12 21.45 12.67
N ARG A 164 -1.96 21.33 13.30
CA ARG A 164 -1.17 20.10 13.31
C ARG A 164 -0.96 19.65 14.74
N LEU A 165 -1.39 18.43 15.05
CA LEU A 165 -0.97 17.74 16.25
C LEU A 165 0.28 16.93 15.92
N LYS A 166 1.40 17.32 16.51
CA LYS A 166 2.66 16.62 16.33
C LYS A 166 2.77 15.51 17.36
N SER A 167 2.98 14.28 16.90
CA SER A 167 3.14 13.15 17.80
C SER A 167 4.62 12.98 18.18
N GLU A 168 4.87 12.68 19.45
CA GLU A 168 6.21 12.27 19.91
C GLU A 168 6.48 10.80 19.56
N GLU A 169 5.43 9.98 19.45
CA GLU A 169 5.49 8.57 19.09
C GLU A 169 5.51 8.41 17.56
N LYS A 170 6.58 7.83 17.01
CA LYS A 170 6.74 7.56 15.57
C LYS A 170 6.47 6.10 15.19
N ASP A 171 5.98 5.29 16.12
CA ASP A 171 6.09 3.82 16.03
C ASP A 171 4.98 3.13 15.21
N LEU A 172 3.97 3.86 14.73
CA LEU A 172 2.81 3.28 14.04
C LEU A 172 2.90 3.46 12.52
N THR A 173 3.91 2.84 11.89
CA THR A 173 4.02 2.79 10.43
C THR A 173 3.28 1.56 9.88
N TYR A 174 2.24 1.80 9.08
CA TYR A 174 1.56 0.78 8.31
C TYR A 174 2.39 0.38 7.08
N ARG A 175 2.23 -0.86 6.63
CA ARG A 175 2.88 -1.34 5.41
C ARG A 175 1.84 -1.73 4.39
N LEU A 176 1.72 -0.89 3.36
CA LEU A 176 0.78 -1.10 2.27
C LEU A 176 1.48 -1.79 1.09
N ILE A 177 1.12 -3.05 0.87
CA ILE A 177 1.53 -3.85 -0.28
C ILE A 177 0.46 -3.68 -1.35
N ILE A 178 0.82 -3.11 -2.49
CA ILE A 178 -0.12 -2.83 -3.58
C ILE A 178 0.21 -3.73 -4.76
N THR A 179 -0.80 -4.41 -5.29
CA THR A 179 -0.70 -5.27 -6.47
C THR A 179 -1.96 -5.13 -7.32
N ASP A 180 -1.88 -5.43 -8.61
CA ASP A 180 -3.00 -5.26 -9.53
C ASP A 180 -3.86 -6.53 -9.58
N LYS A 181 -5.02 -6.52 -8.92
CA LYS A 181 -6.08 -7.55 -8.92
C LYS A 181 -5.72 -8.95 -8.43
N GLU A 182 -4.44 -9.30 -8.32
CA GLU A 182 -3.98 -10.65 -8.01
C GLU A 182 -3.23 -10.69 -6.68
N THR A 183 -3.51 -11.68 -5.85
CA THR A 183 -2.60 -12.12 -4.77
C THR A 183 -1.72 -13.30 -5.20
N TYR A 184 -1.77 -13.65 -6.48
CA TYR A 184 -1.14 -14.83 -7.08
C TYR A 184 -1.49 -16.14 -6.35
N ASP A 185 -2.72 -16.20 -5.81
CA ASP A 185 -3.30 -17.36 -5.13
C ASP A 185 -2.49 -17.89 -3.92
N VAL A 186 -1.63 -17.06 -3.33
CA VAL A 186 -0.92 -17.42 -2.09
C VAL A 186 -1.92 -17.68 -0.97
N GLN A 187 -1.76 -18.82 -0.29
CA GLN A 187 -2.66 -19.27 0.76
C GLN A 187 -2.23 -18.75 2.13
N GLY A 188 -3.18 -18.60 3.05
CA GLY A 188 -2.92 -18.16 4.43
C GLY A 188 -2.72 -16.64 4.62
N LEU A 189 -2.96 -15.82 3.59
CA LEU A 189 -2.79 -14.36 3.67
C LEU A 189 -3.66 -13.71 4.76
N SER A 190 -4.92 -14.11 4.88
CA SER A 190 -5.87 -13.55 5.87
C SER A 190 -5.44 -13.74 7.33
N ASN A 191 -4.51 -14.66 7.61
CA ASN A 191 -4.04 -14.93 8.97
C ASN A 191 -2.97 -13.94 9.42
N HIS A 192 -2.32 -13.24 8.48
CA HIS A 192 -1.18 -12.37 8.74
C HIS A 192 -1.35 -10.95 8.17
N TYR A 193 -2.31 -10.76 7.25
CA TYR A 193 -2.52 -9.51 6.52
C TYR A 193 -3.99 -9.10 6.55
N THR A 194 -4.22 -7.79 6.60
CA THR A 194 -5.50 -7.21 6.22
C THR A 194 -5.55 -7.15 4.70
N VAL A 195 -6.50 -7.83 4.05
CA VAL A 195 -6.62 -7.86 2.57
C VAL A 195 -7.81 -7.02 2.14
N VAL A 196 -7.59 -6.09 1.21
CA VAL A 196 -8.62 -5.24 0.60
C VAL A 196 -8.54 -5.30 -0.92
N ASN A 197 -9.71 -5.30 -1.57
CA ASN A 197 -9.81 -5.55 -3.01
C ASN A 197 -10.33 -4.37 -3.83
N SER A 198 -10.75 -3.31 -3.16
CA SER A 198 -11.32 -2.14 -3.83
C SER A 198 -11.00 -0.84 -3.10
N MET A 199 -11.10 0.29 -3.82
CA MET A 199 -11.09 1.64 -3.24
C MET A 199 -12.10 1.76 -2.07
N GLN A 200 -13.29 1.18 -2.20
CA GLN A 200 -14.29 1.19 -1.13
C GLN A 200 -13.87 0.39 0.09
N GLU A 201 -13.33 -0.82 -0.07
CA GLU A 201 -12.80 -1.63 1.03
C GLU A 201 -11.64 -0.92 1.74
N TRP A 202 -10.72 -0.34 0.95
CA TRP A 202 -9.62 0.47 1.46
C TRP A 202 -10.10 1.65 2.33
N LEU A 203 -11.16 2.36 1.94
CA LEU A 203 -11.70 3.44 2.79
C LEU A 203 -12.40 2.90 4.05
N ASN A 204 -12.89 1.67 4.02
CA ASN A 204 -13.67 1.10 5.10
C ASN A 204 -12.85 0.52 6.25
N ILE A 205 -11.60 0.09 6.02
CA ILE A 205 -10.75 -0.44 7.10
C ILE A 205 -10.38 0.63 8.14
N TRP A 206 -10.40 1.91 7.77
CA TRP A 206 -10.04 3.03 8.65
C TRP A 206 -11.13 3.46 9.63
N LYS A 207 -12.30 2.81 9.59
CA LYS A 207 -13.46 3.16 10.43
C LYS A 207 -13.78 2.10 11.46
N ASP A 208 -13.33 0.89 11.20
CA ASP A 208 -13.67 -0.28 11.99
C ASP A 208 -12.37 -0.90 12.44
N VAL A 209 -12.03 -0.64 13.71
CA VAL A 209 -10.82 -1.17 14.34
C VAL A 209 -10.78 -2.70 14.24
N ASN A 210 -11.93 -3.38 14.14
CA ASN A 210 -11.98 -4.83 13.99
C ASN A 210 -11.63 -5.31 12.57
N LYS A 211 -11.70 -4.43 11.55
CA LYS A 211 -11.29 -4.75 10.18
C LYS A 211 -9.79 -4.59 9.96
N GLN A 212 -9.13 -3.82 10.81
CA GLN A 212 -7.69 -3.63 10.78
C GLN A 212 -7.02 -4.67 11.69
N VAL A 213 -6.89 -5.89 11.17
CA VAL A 213 -6.37 -7.03 11.94
C VAL A 213 -4.85 -6.89 12.17
N THR A 214 -4.13 -6.37 11.18
CA THR A 214 -2.66 -6.19 11.24
C THR A 214 -2.21 -4.90 10.53
N PRO A 215 -1.03 -4.35 10.89
CA PRO A 215 -0.47 -3.17 10.21
C PRO A 215 0.05 -3.48 8.79
N ASN A 216 0.11 -4.76 8.40
CA ASN A 216 0.45 -5.17 7.04
C ASN A 216 -0.83 -5.32 6.22
N ILE A 217 -0.98 -4.48 5.20
CA ILE A 217 -2.18 -4.41 4.38
C ILE A 217 -1.82 -4.81 2.96
N ILE A 218 -2.55 -5.77 2.39
CA ILE A 218 -2.49 -6.12 0.98
C ILE A 218 -3.68 -5.48 0.28
N CYS A 219 -3.39 -4.68 -0.74
CA CYS A 219 -4.38 -4.00 -1.55
C CYS A 219 -4.29 -4.48 -3.01
N THR A 220 -5.35 -5.12 -3.50
CA THR A 220 -5.46 -5.60 -4.89
C THR A 220 -6.27 -4.67 -5.81
N SER A 221 -6.68 -3.50 -5.30
CA SER A 221 -7.40 -2.47 -6.06
C SER A 221 -6.62 -2.03 -7.30
N HIS A 222 -7.27 -2.11 -8.47
CA HIS A 222 -6.68 -1.68 -9.74
C HIS A 222 -6.45 -0.17 -9.76
N SER A 223 -7.44 0.59 -9.28
CA SER A 223 -7.35 2.06 -9.25
C SER A 223 -6.24 2.53 -8.31
N LEU A 224 -6.09 1.92 -7.13
CA LEU A 224 -5.01 2.29 -6.21
C LEU A 224 -3.65 1.87 -6.76
N PHE A 225 -3.55 0.70 -7.41
CA PHE A 225 -2.32 0.29 -8.11
C PHE A 225 -1.92 1.28 -9.20
N ALA A 226 -2.86 1.68 -10.07
CA ALA A 226 -2.61 2.62 -11.16
C ALA A 226 -2.16 4.01 -10.66
N ASN A 227 -2.58 4.41 -9.46
CA ASN A 227 -2.24 5.70 -8.84
C ASN A 227 -1.17 5.58 -7.74
N ALA A 228 -0.57 4.40 -7.54
CA ALA A 228 0.38 4.15 -6.45
C ALA A 228 1.63 5.02 -6.55
N ILE A 229 2.03 5.40 -7.77
CA ILE A 229 3.17 6.30 -8.03
C ILE A 229 3.00 7.69 -7.40
N PHE A 230 1.76 8.12 -7.13
CA PHE A 230 1.45 9.42 -6.52
C PHE A 230 1.38 9.35 -4.99
N ALA A 231 1.34 8.13 -4.43
CA ALA A 231 1.51 7.91 -3.01
C ALA A 231 3.01 7.91 -2.70
N GLN A 232 3.43 8.80 -1.80
CA GLN A 232 4.78 8.81 -1.28
C GLN A 232 4.77 8.18 0.12
N PRO A 233 5.84 7.45 0.51
CA PRO A 233 6.02 7.06 1.89
C PRO A 233 5.92 8.28 2.79
N ASP A 234 5.24 8.11 3.91
CA ASP A 234 5.05 9.16 4.90
C ASP A 234 5.15 8.61 6.31
N ASN A 235 4.88 9.45 7.32
CA ASN A 235 4.97 9.04 8.72
C ASN A 235 3.97 7.92 9.08
N ALA A 236 2.90 7.74 8.29
CA ALA A 236 1.87 6.75 8.51
C ALA A 236 2.08 5.46 7.69
N PHE A 237 2.70 5.52 6.51
CA PHE A 237 2.84 4.37 5.61
C PHE A 237 4.21 4.19 4.96
N SER A 238 4.60 2.92 4.87
CA SER A 238 5.53 2.39 3.89
C SER A 238 4.77 1.74 2.73
N PHE A 239 5.22 1.98 1.49
CA PHE A 239 4.59 1.48 0.28
C PHE A 239 5.45 0.41 -0.40
N VAL A 240 4.83 -0.68 -0.83
CA VAL A 240 5.46 -1.75 -1.60
C VAL A 240 4.61 -2.08 -2.81
N VAL A 241 4.94 -1.47 -3.95
CA VAL A 241 4.26 -1.75 -5.22
C VAL A 241 4.85 -3.03 -5.84
N CYS A 242 3.99 -4.01 -6.09
CA CYS A 242 4.34 -5.32 -6.62
C CYS A 242 3.75 -5.49 -8.02
N ASN A 243 4.61 -5.56 -9.04
CA ASN A 243 4.18 -5.63 -10.45
C ASN A 243 3.93 -7.07 -10.93
N ASP A 244 4.50 -8.06 -10.23
CA ASP A 244 4.35 -9.48 -10.54
C ASP A 244 4.53 -10.36 -9.29
N ALA A 245 4.34 -11.68 -9.49
CA ALA A 245 4.47 -12.68 -8.44
C ALA A 245 5.85 -12.63 -7.76
N TYR A 246 6.94 -12.37 -8.49
CA TYR A 246 8.25 -12.26 -7.89
C TYR A 246 8.31 -11.08 -6.91
N ASP A 247 7.89 -9.89 -7.34
CA ASP A 247 7.85 -8.71 -6.48
C ASP A 247 6.93 -8.95 -5.27
N PHE A 248 5.78 -9.58 -5.49
CA PHE A 248 4.83 -9.89 -4.42
C PHE A 248 5.41 -10.85 -3.38
N LEU A 249 6.03 -11.95 -3.79
CA LEU A 249 6.60 -12.93 -2.87
C LEU A 249 7.84 -12.37 -2.14
N THR A 250 8.73 -11.68 -2.85
CA THR A 250 10.04 -11.25 -2.30
C THR A 250 10.00 -9.89 -1.62
N LYS A 251 9.32 -8.90 -2.21
CA LYS A 251 9.21 -7.55 -1.64
C LYS A 251 7.97 -7.46 -0.77
N GLY A 252 6.82 -7.93 -1.27
CA GLY A 252 5.52 -7.86 -0.61
C GLY A 252 5.43 -8.73 0.64
N LEU A 253 5.57 -10.04 0.50
CA LEU A 253 5.51 -11.01 1.60
C LEU A 253 6.86 -11.21 2.31
N GLN A 254 7.94 -10.63 1.77
CA GLN A 254 9.29 -10.71 2.33
C GLN A 254 9.82 -12.15 2.50
N LEU A 255 9.32 -13.08 1.67
CA LEU A 255 9.75 -14.47 1.68
C LEU A 255 11.16 -14.60 1.12
N GLN A 256 11.93 -15.52 1.71
CA GLN A 256 13.32 -15.75 1.37
C GLN A 256 13.46 -16.92 0.41
N PHE A 257 13.91 -16.64 -0.81
CA PHE A 257 14.24 -17.62 -1.86
C PHE A 257 15.74 -17.69 -2.12
N GLY A 258 16.56 -17.33 -1.12
CA GLY A 258 18.01 -17.56 -1.17
C GLY A 258 18.78 -16.77 -2.22
N GLY A 259 18.26 -15.62 -2.64
CA GLY A 259 18.92 -14.78 -3.65
C GLY A 259 18.65 -15.20 -5.09
N ILE A 260 17.65 -16.04 -5.37
CA ILE A 260 17.22 -16.30 -6.75
C ILE A 260 16.81 -14.98 -7.41
N GLU A 261 17.58 -14.57 -8.41
CA GLU A 261 17.30 -13.36 -9.18
C GLU A 261 16.17 -13.56 -10.18
N LYS A 262 15.36 -12.51 -10.34
CA LYS A 262 14.30 -12.42 -11.33
C LYS A 262 14.85 -12.40 -12.76
N ARG A 263 14.37 -13.32 -13.60
CA ARG A 263 14.50 -13.21 -15.06
C ARG A 263 13.11 -13.08 -15.69
N VAL A 264 13.00 -12.32 -16.77
CA VAL A 264 11.73 -12.08 -17.49
C VAL A 264 11.07 -13.40 -17.92
N THR A 265 11.87 -14.38 -18.30
CA THR A 265 11.42 -15.72 -18.69
C THR A 265 10.84 -16.56 -17.55
N ASP A 266 11.07 -16.16 -16.29
CA ASP A 266 10.62 -16.92 -15.12
C ASP A 266 9.24 -16.50 -14.62
N ASN A 267 8.63 -15.45 -15.17
CA ASN A 267 7.40 -14.85 -14.63
C ASN A 267 6.27 -15.88 -14.41
N ASN A 268 6.07 -16.80 -15.37
CA ASN A 268 5.07 -17.86 -15.22
C ASN A 268 5.42 -18.87 -14.12
N ASN A 269 6.70 -19.21 -13.97
CA ASN A 269 7.14 -20.11 -12.91
C ASN A 269 6.95 -19.48 -11.52
N TRP A 270 7.19 -18.17 -11.38
CA TRP A 270 6.88 -17.47 -10.12
C TRP A 270 5.40 -17.46 -9.79
N LYS A 271 4.51 -17.36 -10.80
CA LYS A 271 3.05 -17.50 -10.58
C LYS A 271 2.67 -18.90 -10.11
N ILE A 272 3.22 -19.94 -10.74
CA ILE A 272 2.99 -21.33 -10.31
C ILE A 272 3.47 -21.52 -8.87
N LEU A 273 4.68 -21.08 -8.55
CA LEU A 273 5.23 -21.15 -7.20
C LEU A 273 4.38 -20.40 -6.18
N ALA A 274 3.89 -19.20 -6.51
CA ALA A 274 3.04 -18.42 -5.61
C ALA A 274 1.75 -19.17 -5.23
N ASN A 275 1.09 -19.79 -6.21
CA ASN A 275 -0.14 -20.56 -6.00
C ASN A 275 0.08 -21.81 -5.12
N GLU A 276 1.29 -22.35 -5.09
CA GLU A 276 1.66 -23.51 -4.26
C GLU A 276 2.12 -23.11 -2.83
N ILE A 277 2.28 -21.81 -2.55
CA ILE A 277 2.74 -21.32 -1.24
C ILE A 277 1.56 -21.15 -0.28
N ASP A 278 1.70 -21.77 0.90
CA ASP A 278 0.90 -21.48 2.08
C ASP A 278 1.78 -20.85 3.17
N ILE A 279 1.44 -19.63 3.60
CA ILE A 279 2.16 -18.91 4.65
C ILE A 279 1.56 -19.09 6.05
N THR A 280 0.48 -19.86 6.21
CA THR A 280 -0.24 -20.05 7.48
C THR A 280 0.69 -20.41 8.64
N HIS A 281 1.62 -21.34 8.42
CA HIS A 281 2.57 -21.82 9.42
C HIS A 281 4.02 -21.36 9.19
N GLY A 282 4.19 -20.28 8.42
CA GLY A 282 5.48 -19.77 7.98
C GLY A 282 6.05 -20.58 6.81
N PHE A 283 6.56 -19.88 5.81
CA PHE A 283 7.14 -20.48 4.61
C PHE A 283 8.68 -20.57 4.71
N LYS A 284 9.24 -21.71 4.30
CA LYS A 284 10.69 -21.88 4.11
C LYS A 284 10.95 -22.57 2.78
N PHE A 285 11.64 -21.88 1.88
CA PHE A 285 11.87 -22.34 0.52
C PHE A 285 12.57 -23.72 0.45
N SER A 286 13.59 -23.98 1.27
CA SER A 286 14.27 -25.28 1.28
C SER A 286 13.37 -26.44 1.73
N LYS A 287 12.53 -26.21 2.75
CA LYS A 287 11.53 -27.20 3.19
C LYS A 287 10.50 -27.46 2.09
N TYR A 288 10.05 -26.40 1.42
CA TYR A 288 9.13 -26.50 0.30
C TYR A 288 9.72 -27.38 -0.81
N VAL A 289 10.93 -27.08 -1.30
CA VAL A 289 11.57 -27.84 -2.39
C VAL A 289 11.78 -29.31 -2.01
N HIS A 290 12.24 -29.59 -0.80
CA HIS A 290 12.44 -30.96 -0.32
C HIS A 290 11.11 -31.75 -0.27
N SER A 291 10.04 -31.13 0.23
CA SER A 291 8.71 -31.73 0.24
C SER A 291 8.16 -31.93 -1.17
N TYR A 292 8.34 -30.93 -2.04
CA TYR A 292 7.84 -30.93 -3.42
C TYR A 292 8.40 -32.12 -4.22
N PHE A 293 9.72 -32.34 -4.13
CA PHE A 293 10.38 -33.46 -4.79
C PHE A 293 10.37 -34.76 -3.99
N SER A 294 9.79 -34.77 -2.79
CA SER A 294 9.80 -35.92 -1.86
C SER A 294 11.21 -36.45 -1.55
N VAL A 295 12.14 -35.54 -1.26
CA VAL A 295 13.56 -35.85 -0.96
C VAL A 295 14.01 -35.22 0.35
N ASN A 296 14.97 -35.86 1.02
CA ASN A 296 15.58 -35.31 2.24
C ASN A 296 16.54 -34.15 1.94
N SER A 297 17.29 -34.25 0.84
CA SER A 297 18.24 -33.23 0.39
C SER A 297 18.63 -33.41 -1.08
N ILE A 298 19.10 -32.32 -1.70
CA ILE A 298 19.65 -32.29 -3.07
C ILE A 298 21.12 -31.89 -2.99
N GLU A 299 21.94 -32.78 -2.41
CA GLU A 299 23.32 -32.46 -2.04
C GLU A 299 24.36 -32.68 -3.13
N ASN A 300 24.07 -33.47 -4.17
CA ASN A 300 25.06 -33.80 -5.18
C ASN A 300 24.45 -33.93 -6.58
N TYR A 301 25.33 -34.00 -7.58
CA TYR A 301 24.93 -34.10 -8.98
C TYR A 301 24.12 -35.37 -9.28
N VAL A 302 24.30 -36.47 -8.53
CA VAL A 302 23.55 -37.72 -8.74
C VAL A 302 22.08 -37.50 -8.39
N SER A 303 21.80 -36.90 -7.23
CA SER A 303 20.44 -36.55 -6.82
C SER A 303 19.81 -35.55 -7.79
N PHE A 304 20.58 -34.56 -8.26
CA PHE A 304 20.13 -33.59 -9.25
C PHE A 304 19.73 -34.26 -10.58
N ILE A 305 20.64 -35.06 -11.16
CA ILE A 305 20.42 -35.76 -12.44
C ILE A 305 19.20 -36.67 -12.35
N LYS A 306 19.04 -37.39 -11.24
CA LYS A 306 17.87 -38.26 -11.02
C LYS A 306 16.58 -37.45 -11.08
N LEU A 307 16.47 -36.38 -10.27
CA LEU A 307 15.29 -35.52 -10.25
C LEU A 307 15.02 -34.85 -11.61
N TRP A 308 16.06 -34.47 -12.34
CA TRP A 308 15.91 -33.89 -13.68
C TRP A 308 15.19 -34.82 -14.67
N PHE A 309 15.45 -36.13 -14.57
CA PHE A 309 14.81 -37.13 -15.42
C PHE A 309 13.44 -37.58 -14.91
N ASP A 310 13.26 -37.62 -13.58
CA ASP A 310 11.97 -37.94 -12.97
C ASP A 310 10.91 -36.85 -13.26
N TYR A 311 11.34 -35.59 -13.45
CA TYR A 311 10.47 -34.45 -13.72
C TYR A 311 10.84 -33.75 -15.04
N PRO A 312 10.18 -34.09 -16.16
CA PRO A 312 10.57 -33.62 -17.49
C PRO A 312 10.04 -32.23 -17.87
N ASP A 313 9.10 -31.67 -17.12
CA ASP A 313 8.45 -30.41 -17.45
C ASP A 313 9.27 -29.18 -17.02
N GLN A 314 8.89 -28.03 -17.59
CA GLN A 314 9.62 -26.78 -17.44
C GLN A 314 9.65 -26.26 -16.00
N TYR A 315 8.54 -26.34 -15.27
CA TYR A 315 8.44 -25.75 -13.94
C TYR A 315 9.30 -26.49 -12.93
N HIS A 316 9.20 -27.82 -12.91
CA HIS A 316 9.96 -28.64 -11.97
C HIS A 316 11.47 -28.49 -12.20
N ARG A 317 11.90 -28.50 -13.47
CA ARG A 317 13.32 -28.31 -13.81
C ARG A 317 13.82 -26.90 -13.53
N TRP A 318 12.95 -25.89 -13.67
CA TRP A 318 13.24 -24.53 -13.22
C TRP A 318 13.47 -24.50 -11.70
N LEU A 319 12.53 -25.02 -10.92
CA LEU A 319 12.61 -25.03 -9.46
C LEU A 319 13.87 -25.77 -8.98
N LEU A 320 14.12 -26.96 -9.53
CA LEU A 320 15.30 -27.77 -9.25
C LEU A 320 16.60 -27.03 -9.59
N THR A 321 16.68 -26.42 -10.77
CA THR A 321 17.86 -25.66 -11.24
C THR A 321 18.15 -24.47 -10.33
N ARG A 322 17.12 -23.69 -10.00
CA ARG A 322 17.27 -22.51 -9.13
C ARG A 322 17.70 -22.91 -7.73
N TYR A 323 17.08 -23.93 -7.17
CA TYR A 323 17.43 -24.43 -5.85
C TYR A 323 18.86 -25.00 -5.81
N TYR A 324 19.24 -25.82 -6.80
CA TYR A 324 20.56 -26.45 -6.83
C TYR A 324 21.69 -25.42 -6.95
N LYS A 325 21.55 -24.45 -7.87
CA LYS A 325 22.53 -23.37 -8.06
C LYS A 325 22.73 -22.51 -6.81
N GLN A 326 21.71 -22.37 -5.97
CA GLN A 326 21.81 -21.63 -4.72
C GLN A 326 22.69 -22.33 -3.67
N HIS A 327 22.77 -23.66 -3.71
CA HIS A 327 23.46 -24.47 -2.70
C HIS A 327 24.83 -24.98 -3.16
N LYS A 328 25.32 -24.48 -4.30
CA LYS A 328 26.55 -24.92 -4.93
C LYS A 328 27.39 -23.74 -5.40
N ASP A 329 28.69 -23.91 -5.29
CA ASP A 329 29.66 -22.95 -5.78
C ASP A 329 29.67 -22.92 -7.31
N GLU A 330 30.10 -21.80 -7.90
CA GLU A 330 30.22 -21.60 -9.36
C GLU A 330 31.21 -22.59 -10.03
N THR A 331 32.00 -23.30 -9.24
CA THR A 331 32.93 -24.33 -9.71
C THR A 331 32.26 -25.69 -9.92
N ASP A 332 31.03 -25.89 -9.42
CA ASP A 332 30.28 -27.12 -9.60
C ASP A 332 29.97 -27.38 -11.08
N LEU A 333 30.22 -28.61 -11.52
CA LEU A 333 30.08 -29.04 -12.90
C LEU A 333 28.66 -28.80 -13.43
N ILE A 334 27.65 -29.17 -12.64
CA ILE A 334 26.26 -29.03 -13.05
C ILE A 334 25.89 -27.56 -13.15
N CYS A 335 26.31 -26.72 -12.21
CA CYS A 335 26.08 -25.27 -12.29
C CYS A 335 26.60 -24.67 -13.60
N ARG A 336 27.84 -25.01 -14.01
CA ARG A 336 28.42 -24.55 -15.29
C ARG A 336 27.68 -25.03 -16.52
N ILE A 337 27.16 -26.26 -16.48
CA ILE A 337 26.34 -26.81 -17.56
C ILE A 337 25.00 -26.08 -17.64
N LEU A 338 24.37 -25.82 -16.49
CA LEU A 338 23.11 -25.10 -16.38
C LEU A 338 23.21 -23.62 -16.83
N ASP A 339 24.41 -23.04 -16.87
CA ASP A 339 24.64 -21.72 -17.45
C ASP A 339 24.62 -21.71 -18.99
N ASN A 340 24.80 -22.87 -19.61
CA ASN A 340 24.88 -23.02 -21.07
C ASN A 340 23.62 -23.64 -21.69
N ILE A 341 22.66 -24.11 -20.89
CA ILE A 341 21.39 -24.59 -21.42
C ILE A 341 20.51 -23.42 -21.84
N THR A 342 19.85 -23.60 -22.98
CA THR A 342 18.92 -22.64 -23.58
C THR A 342 17.47 -23.01 -23.31
N SER A 343 17.20 -24.30 -23.06
CA SER A 343 15.90 -24.85 -22.70
C SER A 343 16.01 -25.75 -21.48
N LEU A 344 15.05 -25.61 -20.56
CA LEU A 344 14.88 -26.55 -19.45
C LEU A 344 14.12 -27.81 -19.88
N THR A 345 13.63 -27.90 -21.11
CA THR A 345 12.85 -29.04 -21.61
C THR A 345 13.63 -29.82 -22.67
N GLY A 346 13.28 -31.10 -22.85
CA GLY A 346 13.95 -31.98 -23.82
C GLY A 346 15.35 -32.42 -23.38
N ASN A 347 16.24 -32.59 -24.37
CA ASN A 347 17.57 -33.22 -24.21
C ASN A 347 18.72 -32.24 -23.99
N ASP A 348 18.47 -30.93 -23.87
CA ASP A 348 19.51 -29.88 -23.83
C ASP A 348 20.55 -30.13 -22.72
N LEU A 349 20.11 -30.60 -21.53
CA LEU A 349 21.05 -30.97 -20.46
C LEU A 349 22.03 -32.06 -20.90
N ILE A 350 21.56 -33.12 -21.58
CA ILE A 350 22.42 -34.20 -22.06
C ILE A 350 23.39 -33.67 -23.12
N GLU A 351 22.89 -32.87 -24.06
CA GLU A 351 23.71 -32.27 -25.11
C GLU A 351 24.84 -31.41 -24.53
N GLN A 352 24.53 -30.57 -23.53
CA GLN A 352 25.54 -29.77 -22.85
C GLN A 352 26.52 -30.60 -22.01
N ILE A 353 26.06 -31.66 -21.34
CA ILE A 353 26.95 -32.62 -20.65
C ILE A 353 27.92 -33.24 -21.67
N THR A 354 27.43 -33.75 -22.80
CA THR A 354 28.25 -34.37 -23.85
C THR A 354 29.25 -33.38 -24.43
N ASN A 355 28.82 -32.16 -24.74
CA ASN A 355 29.69 -31.10 -25.25
C ASN A 355 30.81 -30.75 -24.27
N TYR A 356 30.49 -30.66 -22.97
CA TYR A 356 31.47 -30.39 -21.93
C TYR A 356 32.52 -31.51 -21.84
N LEU A 357 32.08 -32.77 -21.82
CA LEU A 357 32.98 -33.94 -21.80
C LEU A 357 33.86 -34.01 -23.05
N TRP A 358 33.33 -33.67 -24.23
CA TRP A 358 34.09 -33.69 -25.48
C TRP A 358 35.16 -32.59 -25.52
N LYS A 359 34.84 -31.37 -25.08
CA LYS A 359 35.81 -30.25 -25.00
C LYS A 359 36.95 -30.50 -24.01
N ASN A 360 36.69 -31.20 -22.90
CA ASN A 360 37.73 -31.50 -21.93
C ASN A 360 38.65 -32.63 -22.40
N ARG A 361 38.13 -33.63 -23.14
CA ARG A 361 38.95 -34.68 -23.75
C ARG A 361 39.93 -34.16 -24.81
N THR A 362 39.59 -33.09 -25.53
CA THR A 362 40.48 -32.48 -26.53
C THR A 362 41.54 -31.56 -25.92
N ASN A 363 41.33 -31.07 -24.70
CA ASN A 363 42.32 -30.25 -23.97
C ASN A 363 43.34 -31.07 -23.17
N GLU A 364 43.00 -32.29 -22.72
CA GLU A 364 43.94 -33.21 -22.05
C GLU A 364 44.85 -33.99 -23.03
N GLY A 365 44.58 -33.89 -24.34
CA GLY A 365 45.37 -34.53 -25.41
C GLY A 365 46.43 -33.63 -26.08
N LYS A 366 46.81 -32.51 -25.44
CA LYS A 366 47.88 -31.61 -25.89
C LYS A 366 49.02 -31.51 -24.89
#